data_AF-A0A2D6F1S7-F1
#
_entry.id   AF-A0A2D6F1S7-F1
#
_cell.length_a   1.000
_cell.length_b   1.000
_cell.length_c   1.000
_cell.angle_alpha   90.00
_cell.angle_beta   90.00
_cell.angle_gamma   90.00
#
_symmetry.space_group_name_H-M   'P 1'
#
loop_
_entity.id
_entity.type
_entity.pdbx_description
1 polymer ?
#
loop_
_entity_poly.entity_id
_entity_poly.type
_entity_poly.pdbx_seq_one_letter_code
_entity_poly.pdbx_strand_id
1 'polypeptide(L)'
;MPKRTNRKGGFSKFTPPKRKQLLVSDLSGRTAPDGQYRVISIARVGFSYNQEVWIEGTFSSFPEAKKIADDKAVDGVVCYIHGHGPRVIYIAR
;
A
#
# COMPACT_ATOMS: atom_id res chain seq x y z
N MET A 1 -36.75 35.10 -20.52
CA MET A 1 -36.52 33.68 -20.19
C MET A 1 -35.01 33.41 -20.21
N PRO A 2 -34.36 33.00 -19.11
CA PRO A 2 -32.94 32.70 -19.14
C PRO A 2 -32.71 31.26 -19.64
N LYS A 3 -31.87 31.12 -20.67
CA LYS A 3 -31.46 29.83 -21.26
C LYS A 3 -30.63 29.04 -20.25
N ARG A 4 -31.11 27.85 -19.86
CA ARG A 4 -30.37 26.86 -19.05
C ARG A 4 -29.17 26.34 -19.86
N THR A 5 -27.97 26.70 -19.44
CA THR A 5 -26.74 26.08 -19.95
C THR A 5 -26.50 24.75 -19.23
N ASN A 6 -26.87 23.64 -19.87
CA ASN A 6 -26.47 22.29 -19.48
C ASN A 6 -24.96 22.14 -19.72
N ARG A 7 -24.11 22.41 -18.71
CA ARG A 7 -22.71 21.96 -18.75
C ARG A 7 -22.66 20.48 -18.40
N LYS A 8 -22.59 19.67 -19.46
CA LYS A 8 -22.32 18.23 -19.42
C LYS A 8 -20.98 17.96 -18.70
N GLY A 9 -21.02 16.99 -17.79
CA GLY A 9 -19.97 16.03 -17.47
C GLY A 9 -18.54 16.52 -17.61
N GLY A 10 -18.02 17.11 -16.53
CA GLY A 10 -16.57 17.11 -16.30
C GLY A 10 -16.15 15.67 -16.00
N PHE A 11 -15.63 14.96 -16.99
CA PHE A 11 -14.84 13.77 -16.73
C PHE A 11 -13.63 14.22 -15.92
N SER A 12 -13.70 14.01 -14.59
CA SER A 12 -12.51 14.10 -13.76
C SER A 12 -11.54 13.08 -14.29
N LYS A 13 -10.47 13.53 -14.95
CA LYS A 13 -9.36 12.67 -15.33
C LYS A 13 -8.88 11.99 -14.06
N PHE A 14 -9.23 10.71 -13.90
CA PHE A 14 -8.72 9.87 -12.83
C PHE A 14 -7.21 9.82 -13.03
N THR A 15 -6.51 10.69 -12.31
CA THR A 15 -5.06 10.69 -12.29
C THR A 15 -4.71 9.59 -11.31
N PRO A 16 -4.23 8.41 -11.76
CA PRO A 16 -3.89 7.35 -10.84
C PRO A 16 -2.90 7.92 -9.81
N PRO A 17 -3.17 7.80 -8.51
CA PRO A 17 -2.36 8.45 -7.49
C PRO A 17 -0.91 8.02 -7.71
N LYS A 18 -0.04 9.00 -8.02
CA LYS A 18 1.39 8.77 -8.30
C LYS A 18 1.92 7.79 -7.25
N ARG A 19 2.45 6.67 -7.73
CA ARG A 19 3.05 5.61 -6.90
C ARG A 19 4.02 6.28 -5.93
N LYS A 20 3.70 6.29 -4.65
CA LYS A 20 4.68 6.65 -3.62
C LYS A 20 5.25 5.33 -3.13
N GLN A 21 6.49 5.06 -3.51
CA GLN A 21 7.30 4.04 -2.86
C GLN A 21 7.45 4.48 -1.41
N LEU A 22 7.15 3.59 -0.46
CA LEU A 22 7.35 3.91 0.95
C LEU A 22 8.81 4.29 1.17
N LEU A 23 8.99 5.36 1.93
CA LEU A 23 10.31 5.74 2.36
C LEU A 23 10.67 4.89 3.59
N VAL A 24 11.96 4.67 3.78
CA VAL A 24 12.49 3.98 4.98
C VAL A 24 11.95 4.58 6.28
N SER A 25 11.65 5.89 6.29
CA SER A 25 11.04 6.59 7.42
C SER A 25 9.65 6.07 7.80
N ASP A 26 8.85 5.64 6.81
CA ASP A 26 7.48 5.12 7.04
C ASP A 26 7.51 3.71 7.67
N LEU A 27 8.65 3.02 7.53
CA LEU A 27 8.91 1.68 8.02
C LEU A 27 9.74 1.66 9.31
N SER A 28 10.18 2.82 9.80
CA SER A 28 10.96 2.94 11.04
C SER A 28 10.16 2.41 12.23
N GLY A 29 10.78 1.52 13.02
CA GLY A 29 10.12 0.84 14.15
C GLY A 29 9.17 -0.31 13.74
N ARG A 30 8.96 -0.52 12.44
CA ARG A 30 8.13 -1.62 11.91
C ARG A 30 8.97 -2.77 11.37
N THR A 31 10.28 -2.78 11.54
CA THR A 31 11.21 -3.83 11.07
C THR A 31 10.90 -5.21 11.64
N ALA A 32 11.23 -6.25 10.88
CA ALA A 32 11.02 -7.62 11.35
C ALA A 32 12.14 -7.98 12.34
N PRO A 33 11.85 -8.84 13.34
CA PRO A 33 12.88 -9.47 14.14
C PRO A 33 13.92 -10.20 13.27
N ASP A 34 15.10 -10.40 13.82
CA ASP A 34 16.19 -11.08 13.12
C ASP A 34 15.77 -12.48 12.65
N GLY A 35 16.09 -12.83 11.40
CA GLY A 35 15.69 -14.10 10.79
C GLY A 35 14.20 -14.25 10.46
N GLN A 36 13.40 -13.18 10.60
CA GLN A 36 11.97 -13.18 10.26
C GLN A 36 11.64 -12.16 9.16
N TYR A 37 10.46 -12.33 8.58
CA TYR A 37 9.86 -11.47 7.57
C TYR A 37 8.58 -10.89 8.12
N ARG A 38 8.30 -9.61 7.94
CA ARG A 38 7.01 -9.05 8.31
C ARG A 38 6.34 -8.40 7.11
N VAL A 39 5.03 -8.59 7.07
CA VAL A 39 4.15 -8.15 6.00
C VAL A 39 3.41 -6.92 6.50
N ILE A 40 3.49 -5.85 5.71
CA ILE A 40 2.84 -4.58 5.98
C ILE A 40 1.90 -4.29 4.82
N SER A 41 0.60 -4.21 5.09
CA SER A 41 -0.41 -3.84 4.11
C SER A 41 -0.74 -2.35 4.23
N ILE A 42 -0.97 -1.72 3.08
CA ILE A 42 -1.32 -0.31 3.00
C ILE A 42 -2.50 -0.14 2.06
N ALA A 43 -3.65 0.26 2.59
CA ALA A 43 -4.79 0.64 1.76
C ALA A 43 -4.65 2.10 1.34
N ARG A 44 -4.91 2.35 0.06
CA ARG A 44 -5.20 3.71 -0.41
C ARG A 44 -6.66 4.03 -0.17
N VAL A 45 -6.96 4.79 0.88
CA VAL A 45 -8.30 5.36 1.09
C VAL A 45 -8.46 6.60 0.19
N GLY A 46 -8.86 6.37 -1.06
CA GLY A 46 -9.20 7.44 -2.02
C GLY A 46 -8.06 8.41 -2.36
N PHE A 47 -8.40 9.69 -2.57
CA PHE A 47 -7.45 10.79 -2.84
C PHE A 47 -6.81 11.38 -1.57
N SER A 48 -7.12 10.85 -0.40
CA SER A 48 -6.60 11.39 0.85
C SER A 48 -5.22 10.81 1.17
N TYR A 49 -4.35 11.65 1.73
CA TYR A 49 -2.99 11.28 2.13
C TYR A 49 -2.93 10.42 3.39
N ASN A 50 -4.08 10.10 3.99
CA ASN A 50 -4.19 9.24 5.16
C ASN A 50 -4.05 7.78 4.72
N GLN A 51 -2.80 7.32 4.65
CA GLN A 51 -2.47 5.92 4.42
C GLN A 51 -2.70 5.15 5.72
N GLU A 52 -3.65 4.23 5.71
CA GLU A 52 -3.78 3.26 6.80
C GLU A 52 -2.74 2.15 6.55
N VAL A 53 -1.87 1.96 7.54
CA VAL A 53 -0.76 1.01 7.47
C VAL A 53 -0.98 -0.05 8.54
N TRP A 54 -1.24 -1.28 8.11
CA TRP A 54 -1.43 -2.42 9.01
C TRP A 54 -0.25 -3.37 8.94
N ILE A 55 0.05 -3.98 10.08
CA ILE A 55 0.99 -5.09 10.16
C ILE A 55 0.15 -6.35 10.11
N GLU A 56 0.23 -7.09 9.00
CA GLU A 56 -0.53 -8.33 8.81
C GLU A 56 0.05 -9.47 9.66
N GLY A 57 1.37 -9.48 9.84
CA GLY A 57 2.02 -10.50 10.64
C GLY A 57 3.53 -10.56 10.44
N THR A 58 4.16 -11.35 11.30
CA THR A 58 5.59 -11.67 11.22
C THR A 58 5.73 -13.18 11.04
N PHE A 59 6.55 -13.59 10.08
CA PHE A 59 6.66 -14.94 9.54
C PHE A 59 8.12 -15.37 9.55
N SER A 60 8.38 -16.64 9.82
CA SER A 60 9.73 -17.21 9.82
C SER A 60 10.24 -17.52 8.41
N SER A 61 9.35 -17.63 7.42
CA SER A 61 9.70 -17.96 6.04
C SER A 61 9.23 -16.92 5.04
N PHE A 62 10.09 -16.62 4.06
CA PHE A 62 9.75 -15.70 2.97
C PHE A 62 8.58 -16.19 2.11
N PRO A 63 8.48 -17.48 1.71
CA PRO A 63 7.37 -17.97 0.90
C PRO A 63 6.00 -17.79 1.57
N GLU A 64 5.93 -18.00 2.90
CA GLU A 64 4.70 -17.78 3.67
C GLU A 64 4.33 -16.29 3.72
N ALA A 65 5.29 -15.42 4.04
CA ALA A 65 5.09 -13.97 4.00
C ALA A 65 4.63 -13.49 2.62
N LYS A 66 5.21 -14.06 1.55
CA LYS A 66 4.85 -13.75 0.17
C LYS A 66 3.40 -14.13 -0.14
N LYS A 67 2.98 -15.33 0.23
CA LYS A 67 1.60 -15.79 0.04
C LYS A 67 0.61 -14.84 0.71
N ILE A 68 0.86 -14.48 1.97
CA ILE A 68 0.00 -13.56 2.72
C ILE A 68 -0.02 -12.16 2.10
N ALA A 69 1.14 -11.66 1.66
CA ALA A 69 1.22 -10.36 0.98
C ALA A 69 0.43 -10.35 -0.33
N ASP A 70 0.53 -11.41 -1.13
CA ASP A 70 -0.20 -11.55 -2.39
C ASP A 70 -1.72 -11.68 -2.15
N ASP A 71 -2.14 -12.48 -1.17
CA ASP A 71 -3.55 -12.66 -0.80
C ASP A 71 -4.19 -11.34 -0.31
N LYS A 72 -3.40 -10.47 0.33
CA LYS A 72 -3.85 -9.18 0.88
C LYS A 72 -3.75 -8.01 -0.09
N ALA A 73 -2.94 -8.11 -1.14
CA ALA A 73 -2.72 -7.04 -2.10
C ALA A 73 -3.85 -6.94 -3.14
N VAL A 74 -5.09 -6.97 -2.69
CA VAL A 74 -6.29 -6.84 -3.52
C VAL A 74 -6.97 -5.48 -3.27
N ASP A 75 -7.84 -5.04 -4.17
CA ASP A 75 -8.70 -3.85 -4.01
C ASP A 75 -7.97 -2.53 -3.67
N GLY A 76 -6.77 -2.34 -4.22
CA GLY A 76 -5.99 -1.12 -4.04
C GLY A 76 -5.15 -1.09 -2.75
N VAL A 77 -5.02 -2.24 -2.09
CA VAL A 77 -4.06 -2.50 -1.02
C VAL A 77 -2.71 -2.90 -1.63
N VAL A 78 -1.63 -2.27 -1.16
CA VAL A 78 -0.27 -2.67 -1.51
C VAL A 78 0.37 -3.31 -0.29
N CYS A 79 0.94 -4.50 -0.46
CA CYS A 79 1.61 -5.20 0.62
C CYS A 79 3.13 -5.18 0.42
N TYR A 80 3.85 -4.90 1.49
CA TYR A 80 5.30 -4.82 1.54
C TYR A 80 5.83 -5.89 2.46
N ILE A 81 6.90 -6.55 2.05
CA ILE A 81 7.63 -7.49 2.90
C ILE A 81 8.98 -6.89 3.22
N HIS A 82 9.33 -6.88 4.49
CA HIS A 82 10.64 -6.50 4.95
C HIS A 82 11.21 -7.64 5.82
N GLY A 83 12.53 -7.79 5.79
CA GLY A 83 13.25 -8.72 6.65
C GLY A 83 13.88 -7.99 7.84
N HIS A 84 15.08 -8.44 8.23
CA HIS A 84 15.91 -7.71 9.18
C HIS A 84 16.49 -6.44 8.53
N GLY A 85 16.13 -5.29 9.08
CA GLY A 85 16.55 -3.97 8.60
C GLY A 85 15.48 -3.20 7.80
N PRO A 86 15.77 -1.95 7.41
CA PRO A 86 14.78 -1.04 6.83
C PRO A 86 14.43 -1.32 5.36
N ARG A 87 15.01 -2.36 4.76
CA ARG A 87 14.88 -2.63 3.33
C ARG A 87 13.64 -3.48 3.06
N VAL A 88 12.84 -3.02 2.10
CA VAL A 88 11.76 -3.80 1.51
C VAL A 88 12.37 -4.85 0.60
N ILE A 89 12.01 -6.11 0.83
CA ILE A 89 12.44 -7.29 0.06
C ILE A 89 11.46 -7.58 -1.07
N TYR A 90 10.16 -7.36 -0.85
CA TYR A 90 9.11 -7.66 -1.83
C TYR A 90 7.92 -6.70 -1.73
N ILE A 91 7.22 -6.52 -2.86
CA ILE A 91 6.03 -5.67 -2.98
C ILE A 91 4.98 -6.43 -3.80
N ALA A 92 3.84 -6.74 -3.17
CA ALA A 92 2.64 -7.25 -3.83
C ALA A 92 1.66 -6.11 -4.13
N ARG A 93 0.92 -6.19 -5.25
CA ARG A 93 0.03 -5.14 -5.76
C ARG A 93 -1.15 -5.72 -6.51
#